data_AF-A0A930EUI6-F1
#
_entry.id   AF-A0A930EUI6-F1
#
_cell.length_a   1.000
_cell.length_b   1.000
_cell.length_c   1.000
_cell.angle_alpha   90.00
_cell.angle_beta   90.00
_cell.angle_gamma   90.00
#
_symmetry.space_group_name_H-M   'P 1'
#
loop_
_entity.id
_entity.type
_entity.pdbx_description
1 polymer ?
#
loop_
_entity_poly.entity_id
_entity_poly.type
_entity_poly.pdbx_seq_one_letter_code
_entity_poly.pdbx_strand_id
1 'polypeptide(L)'
;AFPYIGSVIVGLMNLIATMAALTVIDRIGRRQLMIVGSIGYLISLGFLAGMMFAYENGYFEEGSAAPVWLILLGLLGFIASHAFGQGSVIWVFISEIFPNRVRARGQSLGSLTHWVFAFITTYAFPVLTDKLGGGCAFGIFFLAMVGQLFWVLKVMPETKGIPLEEMEEKLGLTND
;
A
#
# COMPACT_ATOMS: atom_id res chain seq x y z
N ALA A 1 -17.29 16.03 -16.80
CA ALA A 1 -15.90 16.09 -17.32
C ALA A 1 -14.85 16.00 -16.20
N PHE A 2 -14.94 16.84 -15.16
CA PHE A 2 -13.99 16.89 -14.04
C PHE A 2 -13.71 15.54 -13.31
N PRO A 3 -14.71 14.69 -12.99
CA PRO A 3 -14.45 13.42 -12.31
C PRO A 3 -13.60 12.44 -13.16
N TYR A 4 -13.79 12.44 -14.48
CA TYR A 4 -13.06 11.56 -15.39
C TYR A 4 -11.58 11.94 -15.50
N ILE A 5 -11.27 13.25 -15.47
CA ILE A 5 -9.88 13.74 -15.52
C ILE A 5 -9.12 13.29 -14.27
N GLY A 6 -9.75 13.37 -13.09
CA GLY A 6 -9.16 12.89 -11.83
C GLY A 6 -8.79 11.40 -11.90
N SER A 7 -9.70 10.56 -12.40
CA SER A 7 -9.43 9.11 -12.58
C SER A 7 -8.31 8.85 -13.58
N VAL A 8 -8.21 9.61 -14.67
CA VAL A 8 -7.12 9.49 -15.66
C VAL A 8 -5.77 9.85 -15.03
N ILE A 9 -5.70 10.94 -14.26
CA ILE A 9 -4.47 11.36 -13.57
C ILE A 9 -4.03 10.30 -12.55
N VAL A 10 -4.98 9.77 -11.77
CA VAL A 10 -4.75 8.67 -10.82
C VAL A 10 -4.19 7.44 -11.53
N GLY A 11 -4.79 7.03 -12.66
CA GLY A 11 -4.31 5.90 -13.45
C GLY A 11 -2.91 6.12 -14.00
N LEU A 12 -2.62 7.32 -14.51
CA LEU A 12 -1.31 7.67 -15.03
C LEU A 12 -0.24 7.67 -13.93
N MET A 13 -0.56 8.21 -12.75
CA MET A 13 0.34 8.17 -11.59
C MET A 13 0.67 6.74 -11.19
N ASN A 14 -0.34 5.86 -11.12
CA ASN A 14 -0.13 4.45 -10.81
C ASN A 14 0.80 3.78 -11.83
N LEU A 15 0.56 4.01 -13.13
CA LEU A 15 1.40 3.46 -14.19
C LEU A 15 2.86 3.93 -14.05
N ILE A 16 3.09 5.23 -13.90
CA ILE A 16 4.43 5.81 -13.79
C ILE A 16 5.15 5.28 -12.54
N ALA A 17 4.48 5.27 -11.39
CA ALA A 17 5.07 4.79 -10.14
C ALA A 17 5.38 3.29 -10.17
N THR A 18 4.51 2.48 -10.80
CA THR A 18 4.74 1.04 -10.99
C THR A 18 5.95 0.81 -11.88
N MET A 19 6.04 1.51 -13.02
CA MET A 19 7.20 1.41 -13.92
C MET A 19 8.50 1.81 -13.21
N ALA A 20 8.47 2.89 -12.43
CA ALA A 20 9.61 3.30 -11.62
C ALA A 20 10.02 2.21 -10.62
N ALA A 21 9.08 1.60 -9.90
CA ALA A 21 9.39 0.51 -8.97
C ALA A 21 10.02 -0.70 -9.65
N LEU A 22 9.50 -1.12 -10.81
CA LEU A 22 10.04 -2.25 -11.56
C LEU A 22 11.50 -2.03 -11.97
N THR A 23 11.91 -0.80 -12.28
CA THR A 23 13.32 -0.51 -12.63
C THR A 23 14.28 -0.57 -11.44
N VAL A 24 13.77 -0.45 -10.21
CA VAL A 24 14.59 -0.31 -9.00
C VAL A 24 14.48 -1.53 -8.07
N ILE A 25 13.42 -2.34 -8.17
CA ILE A 25 13.14 -3.45 -7.26
C ILE A 25 14.28 -4.46 -7.13
N ASP A 26 14.95 -4.79 -8.23
CA ASP A 26 16.09 -5.72 -8.22
C ASP A 26 17.38 -5.06 -7.72
N ARG A 27 17.46 -3.72 -7.77
CA ARG A 27 18.63 -2.98 -7.28
C ARG A 27 18.58 -2.74 -5.78
N ILE A 28 17.44 -2.31 -5.24
CA ILE A 28 17.34 -1.95 -3.82
C ILE A 28 16.83 -3.10 -2.93
N GLY A 29 16.15 -4.08 -3.51
CA GLY A 29 15.56 -5.20 -2.77
C GLY A 29 14.12 -4.95 -2.35
N ARG A 30 13.43 -6.05 -1.99
CA ARG A 30 11.98 -6.06 -1.77
C ARG A 30 11.64 -5.39 -0.45
N ARG A 31 12.43 -5.67 0.61
CA ARG A 31 12.21 -5.10 1.94
C ARG A 31 12.42 -3.59 1.94
N GLN A 32 13.48 -3.11 1.29
CA GLN A 32 13.76 -1.67 1.20
C GLN A 32 12.69 -0.94 0.39
N LEU A 33 12.28 -1.48 -0.75
CA LEU A 33 11.19 -0.91 -1.56
C LEU A 33 9.88 -0.83 -0.76
N MET A 34 9.58 -1.87 0.03
CA MET A 34 8.42 -1.89 0.93
C MET A 34 8.51 -0.82 2.03
N ILE A 35 9.68 -0.60 2.64
CA ILE A 35 9.89 0.45 3.65
C ILE A 35 9.65 1.84 3.06
N VAL A 36 10.25 2.13 1.90
CA VAL A 36 10.10 3.43 1.22
C VAL A 36 8.63 3.71 0.89
N GLY A 37 7.92 2.72 0.32
CA GLY A 37 6.49 2.85 0.06
C GLY A 37 5.66 3.03 1.34
N SER A 38 6.02 2.33 2.43
CA SER A 38 5.36 2.45 3.74
C SER A 38 5.51 3.85 4.33
N ILE A 39 6.68 4.48 4.21
CA ILE A 39 6.89 5.87 4.64
C ILE A 39 6.01 6.82 3.81
N GLY A 40 5.97 6.63 2.49
CA GLY A 40 5.12 7.42 1.59
C GLY A 40 3.63 7.30 1.92
N TYR A 41 3.18 6.10 2.31
CA TYR A 41 1.82 5.88 2.81
C TYR A 41 1.52 6.67 4.07
N LEU A 42 2.41 6.63 5.07
CA LEU A 42 2.20 7.35 6.32
C LEU A 42 2.08 8.85 6.08
N ILE A 43 2.97 9.41 5.27
CA ILE A 43 2.92 10.84 4.93
C ILE A 43 1.60 11.18 4.23
N SER A 44 1.22 10.38 3.23
CA SER A 44 0.04 10.66 2.40
C SER A 44 -1.27 10.44 3.16
N LEU A 45 -1.39 9.37 3.94
CA LEU A 45 -2.57 9.08 4.76
C LEU A 45 -2.69 10.05 5.94
N GLY A 46 -1.58 10.42 6.58
CA GLY A 46 -1.58 11.42 7.65
C GLY A 46 -2.01 12.79 7.12
N PHE A 47 -1.52 13.17 5.95
CA PHE A 47 -1.95 14.38 5.25
C PHE A 47 -3.44 14.33 4.90
N LEU A 48 -3.93 13.23 4.30
CA LEU A 48 -5.35 13.06 3.97
C LEU A 48 -6.25 13.10 5.21
N ALA A 49 -5.86 12.42 6.29
CA ALA A 49 -6.60 12.46 7.55
C ALA A 49 -6.69 13.89 8.11
N GLY A 50 -5.57 14.62 8.13
CA GLY A 50 -5.53 16.01 8.57
C GLY A 50 -6.40 16.93 7.71
N MET A 51 -6.36 16.77 6.38
CA MET A 51 -7.20 17.52 5.46
C MET A 51 -8.70 17.24 5.64
N MET A 52 -9.06 15.98 5.86
CA MET A 52 -10.46 15.60 6.11
C MET A 52 -10.97 16.14 7.46
N PHE A 53 -10.15 16.09 8.52
CA PHE A 53 -10.52 16.73 9.78
C PHE A 53 -10.65 18.26 9.67
N ALA A 54 -9.78 18.91 8.90
CA ALA A 54 -9.91 20.35 8.66
C ALA A 54 -11.19 20.68 7.88
N TYR A 55 -11.58 19.82 6.93
CA TYR A 55 -12.84 19.95 6.20
C TYR A 55 -14.07 19.77 7.10
N GLU A 56 -14.07 18.73 7.94
CA GLU A 56 -15.16 18.44 8.88
C GLU A 56 -15.33 19.54 9.95
N ASN A 57 -14.24 20.17 10.39
CA ASN A 57 -14.28 21.26 11.37
C ASN A 57 -14.59 22.64 10.75
N GLY A 58 -14.87 22.73 9.44
CA GLY A 58 -15.26 23.98 8.78
C GLY A 58 -14.12 24.98 8.56
N TYR A 59 -12.88 24.51 8.46
CA TYR A 59 -11.71 25.40 8.26
C TYR A 59 -11.61 25.91 6.82
N PHE A 60 -12.40 25.35 5.90
CA PHE A 60 -12.44 25.75 4.50
C PHE A 60 -13.76 26.44 4.18
N GLU A 61 -13.68 27.54 3.43
CA GLU A 61 -14.87 28.23 2.92
C GLU A 61 -15.68 27.33 1.98
N GLU A 62 -17.00 27.35 2.15
CA GLU A 62 -17.94 26.63 1.29
C GLU A 62 -17.76 27.08 -0.17
N GLY A 63 -17.43 26.13 -1.06
CA GLY A 63 -17.24 26.39 -2.49
C GLY A 63 -15.78 26.65 -2.91
N SER A 64 -14.81 26.67 -1.99
CA SER A 64 -13.39 26.74 -2.36
C SER A 64 -12.95 25.48 -3.11
N ALA A 65 -12.25 25.65 -4.23
CA ALA A 65 -11.65 24.55 -4.99
C ALA A 65 -10.32 24.06 -4.38
N ALA A 66 -9.70 24.86 -3.51
CA ALA A 66 -8.40 24.55 -2.91
C ALA A 66 -8.37 23.23 -2.11
N PRO A 67 -9.38 22.87 -1.29
CA PRO A 67 -9.42 21.60 -0.56
C PRO A 67 -9.47 20.40 -1.50
N VAL A 68 -10.16 20.51 -2.64
CA VAL A 68 -10.31 19.42 -3.61
C VAL A 68 -8.96 19.07 -4.25
N TRP A 69 -8.19 20.08 -4.66
CA TRP A 69 -6.87 19.86 -5.25
C TRP A 69 -5.84 19.35 -4.24
N LEU A 70 -5.92 19.79 -2.99
CA LEU A 70 -5.06 19.28 -1.91
C LEU A 70 -5.38 17.82 -1.59
N ILE A 71 -6.66 17.46 -1.47
CA ILE A 71 -7.06 16.06 -1.28
C ILE A 71 -6.61 15.20 -2.46
N LEU A 72 -6.74 15.69 -3.70
CA LEU A 72 -6.24 14.99 -4.88
C LEU A 72 -4.71 14.81 -4.82
N LEU A 73 -3.95 15.82 -4.41
CA LEU A 73 -2.50 15.70 -4.24
C LEU A 73 -2.13 14.61 -3.21
N GLY A 74 -2.82 14.58 -2.07
CA GLY A 74 -2.65 13.54 -1.06
C GLY A 74 -2.99 12.14 -1.59
N LEU A 75 -4.06 12.03 -2.37
CA LEU A 75 -4.47 10.78 -3.01
C LEU A 75 -3.44 10.30 -4.03
N LEU A 76 -2.88 11.22 -4.84
CA LEU A 76 -1.81 10.89 -5.79
C LEU A 76 -0.54 10.43 -5.08
N GLY A 77 -0.17 11.06 -3.97
CA GLY A 77 0.93 10.61 -3.12
C GLY A 77 0.70 9.20 -2.56
N PHE A 78 -0.53 8.92 -2.11
CA PHE A 78 -0.94 7.60 -1.65
C PHE A 78 -0.83 6.55 -2.77
N ILE A 79 -1.35 6.84 -3.96
CA ILE A 79 -1.30 5.92 -5.11
C ILE A 79 0.14 5.67 -5.57
N ALA A 80 0.96 6.71 -5.64
CA ALA A 80 2.36 6.59 -6.01
C ALA A 80 3.10 5.69 -5.00
N SER A 81 2.86 5.89 -3.70
CA SER A 81 3.45 5.08 -2.64
C SER A 81 2.98 3.62 -2.67
N HIS A 82 1.68 3.41 -2.95
CA HIS A 82 1.09 2.08 -3.13
C HIS A 82 1.75 1.35 -4.29
N ALA A 83 1.72 1.95 -5.48
CA ALA A 83 2.27 1.37 -6.70
C ALA A 83 3.77 1.08 -6.56
N PHE A 84 4.51 2.00 -5.95
CA PHE A 84 5.95 1.86 -5.79
C PHE A 84 6.34 0.79 -4.75
N GLY A 85 5.62 0.73 -3.63
CA GLY A 85 5.87 -0.22 -2.54
C GLY A 85 5.02 -1.48 -2.65
N GLN A 86 3.93 -1.52 -1.89
CA GLN A 86 3.11 -2.73 -1.70
C GLN A 86 2.59 -3.33 -3.00
N GLY A 87 2.10 -2.49 -3.93
CA GLY A 87 1.49 -2.91 -5.18
C GLY A 87 2.44 -3.72 -6.06
N SER A 88 3.72 -3.35 -6.08
CA SER A 88 4.75 -4.08 -6.84
C SER A 88 5.38 -5.21 -6.02
N VAL A 89 5.67 -4.97 -4.74
CA VAL A 89 6.46 -5.91 -3.92
C VAL A 89 5.67 -7.15 -3.52
N ILE A 90 4.37 -7.04 -3.23
CA ILE A 90 3.60 -8.14 -2.62
C ILE A 90 3.57 -9.39 -3.51
N TRP A 91 3.38 -9.20 -4.82
CA TRP A 91 3.27 -10.31 -5.77
C TRP A 91 4.60 -11.02 -5.99
N VAL A 92 5.69 -10.24 -6.03
CA VAL A 92 7.06 -10.77 -6.11
C VAL A 92 7.40 -11.52 -4.82
N PHE A 93 7.17 -10.90 -3.67
CA PHE A 93 7.49 -11.45 -2.36
C PHE A 93 6.73 -12.76 -2.08
N ILE A 94 5.42 -12.81 -2.36
CA ILE A 94 4.62 -14.04 -2.23
C ILE A 94 5.18 -15.16 -3.12
N SER A 95 5.76 -14.84 -4.29
CA SER A 95 6.37 -15.86 -5.14
C SER A 95 7.75 -16.33 -4.67
N GLU A 96 8.48 -15.51 -3.91
CA GLU A 96 9.85 -15.75 -3.47
C GLU A 96 9.92 -16.38 -2.07
N ILE A 97 8.94 -16.14 -1.21
CA ILE A 97 8.97 -16.59 0.19
C ILE A 97 8.64 -18.08 0.37
N PHE A 98 7.83 -18.66 -0.53
CA PHE A 98 7.40 -20.04 -0.39
C PHE A 98 8.36 -21.01 -1.09
N PRO A 99 8.73 -22.12 -0.43
CA PRO A 99 9.54 -23.16 -1.06
C PRO A 99 8.86 -23.79 -2.26
N ASN A 100 9.66 -24.28 -3.22
CA ASN A 100 9.17 -24.85 -4.48
C ASN A 100 8.07 -25.91 -4.28
N ARG A 101 8.18 -26.77 -3.26
CA ARG A 101 7.21 -27.83 -2.96
C ARG A 101 5.79 -27.31 -2.67
N VAL A 102 5.68 -26.18 -1.99
CA VAL A 102 4.39 -25.61 -1.56
C VAL A 102 4.08 -24.26 -2.20
N ARG A 103 4.95 -23.78 -3.09
CA ARG A 103 4.87 -22.46 -3.72
C ARG A 103 3.51 -22.16 -4.31
N ALA A 104 2.97 -23.05 -5.15
CA ALA A 104 1.66 -22.84 -5.77
C ALA A 104 0.55 -22.68 -4.71
N ARG A 105 0.53 -23.54 -3.68
CA ARG A 105 -0.47 -23.48 -2.60
C ARG A 105 -0.32 -22.23 -1.75
N GLY A 106 0.91 -21.84 -1.40
CA GLY A 106 1.21 -20.63 -0.64
C GLY A 106 0.81 -19.37 -1.40
N GLN A 107 1.09 -19.30 -2.71
CA GLN A 107 0.67 -18.19 -3.56
C GLN A 107 -0.86 -18.09 -3.65
N SER A 108 -1.57 -19.22 -3.82
CA SER A 108 -3.04 -19.22 -3.85
C SER A 108 -3.63 -18.73 -2.52
N LEU A 109 -3.10 -19.18 -1.39
CA LEU A 109 -3.56 -18.73 -0.06
C LEU A 109 -3.28 -17.24 0.16
N GLY A 110 -2.08 -16.77 -0.21
CA GLY A 110 -1.72 -15.36 -0.12
C GLY A 110 -2.61 -14.47 -0.98
N SER A 111 -2.88 -14.88 -2.22
CA SER A 111 -3.79 -14.18 -3.14
C SER A 111 -5.23 -14.16 -2.63
N LEU A 112 -5.75 -15.30 -2.16
CA LEU A 112 -7.08 -15.39 -1.57
C LEU A 112 -7.21 -14.44 -0.37
N THR A 113 -6.23 -14.46 0.53
CA THR A 113 -6.19 -13.58 1.70
C THR A 113 -6.22 -12.11 1.26
N HIS A 114 -5.38 -11.74 0.29
CA HIS A 114 -5.34 -10.38 -0.26
C HIS A 114 -6.72 -9.95 -0.80
N TRP A 115 -7.35 -10.77 -1.64
CA TRP A 115 -8.64 -10.42 -2.24
C TRP A 115 -9.80 -10.36 -1.24
N VAL A 116 -9.80 -11.22 -0.22
CA VAL A 116 -10.79 -11.15 0.88
C VAL A 116 -10.66 -9.85 1.65
N PHE A 117 -9.43 -9.45 2.03
CA PHE A 117 -9.22 -8.19 2.73
C PHE A 117 -9.46 -6.97 1.81
N ALA A 118 -9.18 -7.08 0.51
CA ALA A 118 -9.53 -6.04 -0.46
C ALA A 118 -11.05 -5.82 -0.54
N PHE A 119 -11.84 -6.90 -0.53
CA PHE A 119 -13.30 -6.80 -0.46
C PHE A 119 -13.76 -6.15 0.84
N ILE A 120 -13.26 -6.63 1.98
CA ILE A 120 -13.64 -6.09 3.31
C ILE A 120 -13.33 -4.60 3.39
N THR A 121 -12.12 -4.19 3.01
CA THR A 121 -11.70 -2.78 3.09
C THR A 121 -12.49 -1.88 2.14
N THR A 122 -12.76 -2.35 0.92
CA THR A 122 -13.59 -1.63 -0.07
C THR A 122 -15.02 -1.43 0.42
N TYR A 123 -15.61 -2.44 1.08
CA TYR A 123 -16.95 -2.33 1.66
C TYR A 123 -16.97 -1.49 2.95
N ALA A 124 -15.97 -1.66 3.80
CA ALA A 124 -15.90 -0.98 5.09
C ALA A 124 -15.62 0.52 4.95
N PHE A 125 -14.86 0.95 3.94
CA PHE A 125 -14.45 2.35 3.81
C PHE A 125 -15.64 3.33 3.74
N PRO A 126 -16.64 3.16 2.84
CA PRO A 126 -17.82 4.03 2.82
C PRO A 126 -18.59 4.06 4.14
N VAL A 127 -18.76 2.90 4.78
CA VAL A 127 -19.46 2.78 6.07
C VAL A 127 -18.73 3.54 7.17
N LEU A 128 -17.39 3.50 7.15
CA LEU A 128 -16.54 4.17 8.11
C LEU A 128 -16.59 5.68 7.92
N THR A 129 -16.51 6.16 6.66
CA THR A 129 -16.60 7.58 6.35
C THR A 129 -17.97 8.18 6.66
N ASP A 130 -19.05 7.41 6.47
CA ASP A 130 -20.42 7.83 6.78
C ASP A 130 -20.66 7.96 8.29
N LYS A 131 -20.17 7.00 9.08
CA LYS A 131 -20.41 6.96 10.54
C LYS A 131 -19.42 7.76 11.38
N LEU A 132 -18.15 7.77 11.00
CA LEU A 132 -17.06 8.34 11.80
C LEU A 132 -16.40 9.57 11.16
N GLY A 133 -16.80 9.92 9.93
CA GLY A 133 -16.13 10.94 9.14
C GLY A 133 -14.91 10.42 8.36
N GLY A 134 -14.50 11.18 7.36
CA GLY A 134 -13.31 10.91 6.57
C GLY A 134 -12.02 11.02 7.37
N GLY A 135 -11.92 11.98 8.30
CA GLY A 135 -10.74 12.15 9.15
C GLY A 135 -10.42 10.89 9.95
N CYS A 136 -11.42 10.37 10.65
CA CYS A 136 -11.30 9.12 11.41
C CYS A 136 -11.04 7.92 10.51
N ALA A 137 -11.72 7.83 9.35
CA ALA A 137 -11.53 6.73 8.41
C ALA A 137 -10.07 6.65 7.94
N PHE A 138 -9.51 7.74 7.39
CA PHE A 138 -8.11 7.77 6.97
C PHE A 138 -7.14 7.59 8.14
N GLY A 139 -7.46 8.07 9.34
CA GLY A 139 -6.69 7.85 10.56
C GLY A 139 -6.58 6.36 10.94
N ILE A 140 -7.66 5.59 10.80
CA ILE A 140 -7.64 4.13 11.04
C ILE A 140 -6.71 3.43 10.04
N PHE A 141 -6.78 3.78 8.75
CA PHE A 141 -5.86 3.22 7.75
C PHE A 141 -4.41 3.65 7.98
N PHE A 142 -4.17 4.88 8.44
CA PHE A 142 -2.84 5.34 8.84
C PHE A 142 -2.27 4.45 9.95
N LEU A 143 -3.04 4.21 11.02
CA LEU A 143 -2.60 3.35 12.13
C LEU A 143 -2.35 1.90 11.67
N ALA A 144 -3.19 1.37 10.78
CA ALA A 144 -2.96 0.05 10.18
C ALA A 144 -1.64 0.00 9.39
N MET A 145 -1.32 1.05 8.63
CA MET A 145 -0.05 1.15 7.89
C MET A 145 1.16 1.35 8.80
N VAL A 146 1.01 1.99 9.97
CA VAL A 146 2.06 2.01 11.00
C VAL A 146 2.36 0.58 11.47
N GLY A 147 1.32 -0.21 11.76
CA GLY A 147 1.47 -1.62 12.12
C GLY A 147 2.15 -2.45 11.03
N GLN A 148 1.78 -2.23 9.77
CA GLN A 148 2.43 -2.87 8.63
C GLN A 148 3.91 -2.47 8.49
N LEU A 149 4.26 -1.20 8.68
CA LEU A 149 5.67 -0.77 8.67
C LEU A 149 6.47 -1.48 9.78
N PHE A 150 5.92 -1.59 10.99
CA PHE A 150 6.58 -2.34 12.07
C PHE A 150 6.82 -3.80 11.70
N TRP A 151 5.85 -4.45 11.05
CA TRP A 151 6.00 -5.81 10.56
C TRP A 151 7.11 -5.92 9.50
N VAL A 152 7.18 -4.97 8.57
CA VAL A 152 8.25 -4.95 7.55
C VAL A 152 9.64 -4.77 8.18
N LEU A 153 9.75 -3.91 9.19
CA LEU A 153 11.01 -3.65 9.86
C LEU A 153 11.49 -4.86 10.68
N LYS A 154 10.58 -5.60 11.34
CA LYS A 154 10.96 -6.68 12.27
C LYS A 154 10.89 -8.09 11.69
N VAL A 155 9.94 -8.36 10.79
CA VAL A 155 9.58 -9.73 10.39
C VAL A 155 9.89 -10.00 8.92
N MET A 156 9.65 -9.04 8.02
CA MET A 156 9.85 -9.26 6.58
C MET A 156 11.33 -9.53 6.26
N PRO A 157 11.69 -10.72 5.76
CA PRO A 157 13.05 -11.00 5.32
C PRO A 157 13.32 -10.30 3.98
N GLU A 158 14.60 -10.01 3.70
CA GLU A 158 15.02 -9.65 2.36
C GLU A 158 15.12 -10.91 1.49
N THR A 159 14.47 -10.89 0.32
CA THR A 159 14.42 -11.99 -0.65
C THR A 159 15.32 -11.74 -1.87
N LYS A 160 15.86 -10.52 -2.01
CA LYS A 160 16.75 -10.16 -3.11
C LYS A 160 17.96 -11.10 -3.21
N GLY A 161 18.13 -11.70 -4.38
CA GLY A 161 19.34 -12.44 -4.78
C GLY A 161 19.47 -13.82 -4.14
N ILE A 162 18.39 -14.37 -3.60
CA ILE A 162 18.38 -15.66 -2.92
C ILE A 162 17.73 -16.68 -3.84
N PRO A 163 18.45 -17.73 -4.26
CA PRO A 163 17.85 -18.83 -5.00
C PRO A 163 16.69 -19.43 -4.21
N LEU A 164 15.61 -19.78 -4.90
CA LEU A 164 14.40 -20.35 -4.28
C LEU A 164 14.69 -21.65 -3.48
N GLU A 165 15.74 -22.37 -3.89
CA GLU A 165 16.21 -23.61 -3.27
C GLU A 165 16.81 -23.36 -1.88
N GLU A 166 17.44 -22.21 -1.67
CA GLU A 166 18.08 -21.82 -0.41
C GLU A 166 17.11 -21.09 0.55
N MET A 167 15.89 -20.77 0.07
CA MET A 167 14.89 -20.08 0.90
C MET A 167 14.42 -20.95 2.08
N GLU A 168 14.37 -22.27 1.93
CA GLU A 168 14.04 -23.20 3.02
C GLU A 168 15.07 -23.13 4.16
N GLU A 169 16.36 -23.11 3.82
CA GLU A 169 17.44 -22.99 4.79
C GLU A 169 17.41 -21.64 5.49
N LYS A 170 17.19 -20.55 4.74
CA LYS A 170 17.07 -19.21 5.31
C LYS A 170 15.88 -19.04 6.26
N LEU A 171 14.79 -19.78 6.02
CA LEU A 171 13.62 -19.82 6.90
C LEU A 171 13.79 -20.80 8.08
N GLY A 172 14.90 -21.54 8.15
CA GLY A 172 15.17 -22.52 9.21
C GLY A 172 14.30 -23.78 9.12
N LEU A 173 13.83 -24.13 7.92
CA LEU A 173 12.93 -25.26 7.67
C LEU A 173 13.67 -26.56 7.33
N THR A 174 15.00 -26.59 7.40
CA THR A 174 15.83 -27.79 7.21
C THR A 174 15.75 -28.73 8.42
N ASN A 175 14.61 -29.42 8.55
CA ASN A 175 14.45 -30.67 9.28
C ASN A 175 13.33 -31.48 8.59
N ASP A 176 13.71 -32.23 7.55
CA ASP A 176 13.22 -33.57 7.17
C ASP A 176 13.79 -33.96 5.78
#